data_AF-A0A1Q6RD19-F1
#
_entry.id   AF-A0A1Q6RD19-F1
#
_cell.length_a   1.000
_cell.length_b   1.000
_cell.length_c   1.000
_cell.angle_alpha   90.00
_cell.angle_beta   90.00
_cell.angle_gamma   90.00
#
_symmetry.space_group_name_H-M   'P 1'
#
loop_
_entity.id
_entity.type
_entity.pdbx_description
1 polymer ?
#
loop_
_entity_poly.entity_id
_entity_poly.type
_entity_poly.pdbx_seq_one_letter_code
_entity_poly.pdbx_strand_id
1 'polypeptide(L)'
;MEFDGGVETIDLTDTSEEGQWAIKSSTGLDNAGVLTEAAVFEPMIGSIAFSMVMVRVAPGEDIKSVAEAMKSGINPRKWVCVEADDMLVTGYRDVVMLIMLDTSYDLTAQSFVDAFGKVVGEPEFVI
;
A
#
# COMPACT_ATOMS: atom_id res chain seq x y z
N MET A 1 -17.32 0.47 12.31
CA MET A 1 -17.53 1.20 11.06
C MET A 1 -17.51 0.17 9.95
N GLU A 2 -18.53 0.11 9.10
CA GLU A 2 -18.49 -0.72 7.90
C GLU A 2 -17.85 0.14 6.80
N PHE A 3 -16.66 -0.26 6.34
CA PHE A 3 -15.96 0.41 5.24
C PHE A 3 -16.51 -0.13 3.93
N ASP A 4 -17.26 0.69 3.18
CA ASP A 4 -17.62 0.40 1.79
C ASP A 4 -16.39 0.71 0.89
N GLY A 5 -15.41 -0.19 0.96
CA GLY A 5 -14.16 -0.12 0.22
C GLY A 5 -14.14 -1.07 -0.98
N GLY A 6 -13.37 -0.72 -1.99
CA GLY A 6 -13.16 -1.54 -3.19
C GLY A 6 -11.75 -2.11 -3.21
N VAL A 7 -11.61 -3.36 -3.66
CA VAL A 7 -10.30 -3.93 -4.03
C VAL A 7 -10.11 -3.72 -5.53
N GLU A 8 -8.99 -3.11 -5.90
CA GLU A 8 -8.59 -2.91 -7.28
C GLU A 8 -7.22 -3.56 -7.52
N THR A 9 -7.12 -4.37 -8.58
CA THR A 9 -5.83 -4.90 -9.05
C THR A 9 -5.18 -3.90 -9.98
N ILE A 10 -3.92 -3.58 -9.77
CA ILE A 10 -3.17 -2.63 -10.61
C ILE A 10 -2.63 -3.37 -11.82
N ASP A 11 -2.95 -2.90 -13.02
CA ASP A 11 -2.39 -3.45 -14.26
C ASP A 11 -0.92 -3.01 -14.41
N LEU A 12 -0.01 -3.91 -14.05
CA LEU A 12 1.44 -3.68 -14.14
C LEU A 12 1.97 -3.66 -15.59
N THR A 13 1.15 -4.07 -16.56
CA THR A 13 1.53 -4.09 -17.98
C THR A 13 1.15 -2.81 -18.71
N ASP A 14 0.35 -1.94 -18.08
CA ASP A 14 -0.02 -0.66 -18.64
C ASP A 14 1.14 0.35 -18.55
N THR A 15 1.83 0.52 -19.67
CA THR A 15 2.94 1.47 -19.82
C THR A 15 2.49 2.87 -20.24
N SER A 16 1.18 3.14 -20.29
CA SER A 16 0.66 4.49 -20.58
C SER A 16 0.95 5.45 -19.42
N GLU A 17 0.81 6.75 -19.68
CA GLU A 17 0.93 7.77 -18.62
C GLU A 17 -0.09 7.55 -17.48
N GLU A 18 -1.29 7.06 -17.81
CA GLU A 18 -2.34 6.73 -16.85
C GLU A 18 -1.95 5.52 -15.98
N GLY A 19 -1.44 4.45 -16.60
CA GLY A 19 -0.93 3.28 -15.88
C GLY A 19 0.24 3.61 -14.95
N GLN A 20 1.21 4.39 -15.42
CA GLN A 20 2.32 4.87 -14.59
C GLN A 20 1.84 5.75 -13.43
N TRP A 21 0.85 6.62 -13.69
CA TRP A 21 0.24 7.42 -12.65
C TRP A 21 -0.48 6.55 -11.61
N ALA A 22 -1.21 5.51 -12.03
CA ALA A 22 -1.91 4.59 -11.14
C ALA A 22 -0.93 3.80 -10.25
N ILE A 23 0.19 3.34 -10.81
CA ILE A 23 1.26 2.69 -10.05
C ILE A 23 1.82 3.66 -9.01
N LYS A 24 2.16 4.89 -9.42
CA LYS A 24 2.76 5.88 -8.52
C LYS A 24 1.80 6.32 -7.41
N SER A 25 0.54 6.58 -7.74
CA SER A 25 -0.47 7.07 -6.78
C SER A 25 -0.91 6.00 -5.78
N SER A 26 -0.86 4.73 -6.18
CA SER A 26 -1.24 3.59 -5.33
C SER A 26 -0.06 3.06 -4.52
N THR A 27 1.11 2.85 -5.15
CA THR A 27 2.24 2.16 -4.52
C THR A 27 3.38 3.09 -4.08
N GLY A 28 3.45 4.30 -4.63
CA GLY A 28 4.59 5.20 -4.44
C GLY A 28 5.79 4.91 -5.37
N LEU A 29 5.79 3.82 -6.12
CA LEU A 29 6.88 3.43 -7.02
C LEU A 29 6.80 4.17 -8.36
N ASP A 30 7.95 4.42 -8.98
CA ASP A 30 8.03 5.10 -10.29
C ASP A 30 7.79 4.16 -11.48
N ASN A 31 7.85 2.84 -11.27
CA ASN A 31 7.55 1.82 -12.28
C ASN A 31 7.20 0.49 -11.61
N ALA A 32 6.52 -0.39 -12.34
CA ALA A 32 6.10 -1.71 -11.87
C ALA A 32 7.13 -2.83 -12.08
N GLY A 33 8.31 -2.56 -12.66
CA GLY A 33 9.26 -3.59 -13.06
C GLY A 33 9.82 -4.42 -11.90
N VAL A 34 9.74 -3.89 -10.67
CA VAL A 34 10.15 -4.56 -9.43
C VAL A 34 9.03 -5.42 -8.82
N LEU A 35 7.85 -5.48 -9.45
CA LEU A 35 6.66 -6.16 -8.95
C LEU A 35 6.18 -7.23 -9.93
N THR A 36 5.53 -8.27 -9.41
CA THR A 36 4.79 -9.26 -10.21
C THR A 36 3.28 -9.13 -10.05
N GLU A 37 2.81 -8.62 -8.91
CA GLU A 37 1.39 -8.40 -8.62
C GLU A 37 1.25 -7.16 -7.74
N ALA A 38 0.15 -6.42 -7.89
CA ALA A 38 -0.20 -5.33 -6.98
C ALA A 38 -1.72 -5.17 -6.90
N ALA A 39 -2.21 -4.89 -5.69
CA ALA A 39 -3.60 -4.57 -5.44
C ALA A 39 -3.71 -3.49 -4.36
N VAL A 40 -4.76 -2.69 -4.43
CA VAL A 40 -5.06 -1.64 -3.48
C VAL A 40 -6.48 -1.80 -2.95
N PHE A 41 -6.67 -1.53 -1.66
CA PHE A 41 -7.97 -1.47 -1.02
C PHE A 41 -8.18 -0.08 -0.43
N GLU A 42 -9.18 0.63 -0.97
CA GLU A 42 -9.48 2.02 -0.65
C GLU A 42 -10.99 2.27 -0.55
N PRO A 43 -11.42 3.29 0.22
CA PRO A 43 -12.80 3.74 0.26
C PRO A 43 -13.28 4.20 -1.12
N MET A 44 -14.40 3.64 -1.62
CA MET A 44 -14.93 4.06 -2.93
C MET A 44 -15.71 5.39 -2.86
N ILE A 45 -16.24 5.72 -1.68
CA ILE A 45 -17.04 6.93 -1.45
C ILE A 45 -16.62 7.57 -0.13
N GLY A 46 -16.41 8.88 -0.16
CA GLY A 46 -16.22 9.70 1.05
C GLY A 46 -14.86 10.40 1.11
N SER A 47 -14.68 11.21 2.16
CA SER A 47 -13.41 11.84 2.49
C SER A 47 -12.76 11.03 3.61
N ILE A 48 -12.26 9.85 3.25
CA ILE A 48 -11.64 8.91 4.17
C ILE A 48 -10.20 8.69 3.72
N ALA A 49 -9.24 9.14 4.53
CA ALA A 49 -7.84 8.85 4.30
C ALA A 49 -7.55 7.43 4.81
N PHE A 50 -7.69 6.46 3.93
CA PHE A 50 -7.37 5.06 4.18
C PHE A 50 -6.91 4.43 2.87
N SER A 51 -5.76 3.75 2.88
CA SER A 51 -5.22 3.05 1.72
C SER A 51 -4.36 1.90 2.19
N MET A 52 -4.77 0.67 1.85
CA MET A 52 -3.98 -0.53 2.06
C MET A 52 -3.53 -1.09 0.72
N VAL A 53 -2.23 -1.21 0.53
CA VAL A 53 -1.61 -1.58 -0.73
C VAL A 53 -0.81 -2.85 -0.51
N MET A 54 -1.08 -3.85 -1.32
CA MET A 54 -0.42 -5.15 -1.30
C MET A 54 0.34 -5.30 -2.60
N VAL A 55 1.64 -5.57 -2.52
CA VAL A 55 2.45 -5.87 -3.71
C VAL A 55 3.21 -7.18 -3.51
N ARG A 56 3.40 -7.91 -4.61
CA ARG A 56 4.34 -9.03 -4.70
C ARG A 56 5.58 -8.56 -5.43
N VAL A 57 6.72 -8.66 -4.76
CA VAL A 57 8.03 -8.26 -5.25
C VAL A 57 8.55 -9.32 -6.22
N ALA A 58 9.16 -8.86 -7.32
CA ALA A 58 9.69 -9.75 -8.34
C ALA A 58 10.88 -10.58 -7.81
N PRO A 59 11.06 -11.82 -8.29
CA PRO A 59 12.18 -12.65 -7.87
C PRO A 59 13.53 -11.98 -8.11
N GLY A 60 14.39 -11.93 -7.08
CA GLY A 60 15.72 -11.34 -7.15
C GLY A 60 15.80 -9.86 -6.76
N GLU A 61 14.66 -9.19 -6.60
CA GLU A 61 14.60 -7.84 -6.04
C GLU A 61 14.70 -7.86 -4.50
N ASP A 62 15.25 -6.79 -3.93
CA ASP A 62 15.33 -6.65 -2.47
C ASP A 62 14.01 -6.11 -1.90
N ILE A 63 13.28 -6.97 -1.20
CA ILE A 63 11.96 -6.66 -0.64
C ILE A 63 11.98 -5.42 0.25
N LYS A 64 13.04 -5.22 1.04
CA LYS A 64 13.15 -4.09 1.97
C LYS A 64 13.36 -2.78 1.22
N SER A 65 14.20 -2.77 0.19
CA SER A 65 14.40 -1.62 -0.69
C SER A 65 13.11 -1.22 -1.42
N VAL A 66 12.32 -2.20 -1.88
CA VAL A 66 11.00 -1.94 -2.47
C VAL A 66 10.07 -1.32 -1.42
N ALA A 67 10.01 -1.88 -0.22
CA ALA A 67 9.19 -1.34 0.87
C ALA A 67 9.58 0.09 1.26
N GLU A 68 10.87 0.39 1.35
CA GLU A 68 11.40 1.74 1.62
C GLU A 68 11.04 2.71 0.49
N ALA A 69 11.15 2.28 -0.77
CA ALA A 69 10.75 3.08 -1.93
C ALA A 69 9.24 3.38 -1.93
N MET A 70 8.40 2.40 -1.61
CA MET A 70 6.96 2.60 -1.44
C MET A 70 6.67 3.63 -0.33
N LYS A 71 7.27 3.44 0.86
CA LYS A 71 7.08 4.33 2.01
C LYS A 71 7.50 5.77 1.71
N SER A 72 8.62 5.94 1.03
CA SER A 72 9.16 7.25 0.63
C SER A 72 8.37 7.90 -0.50
N GLY A 73 7.81 7.09 -1.40
CA GLY A 73 7.25 7.56 -2.67
C GLY A 73 5.75 7.81 -2.65
N ILE A 74 5.02 7.18 -1.72
CA ILE A 74 3.58 7.38 -1.59
C ILE A 74 3.28 8.78 -1.09
N ASN A 75 2.17 9.37 -1.55
CA ASN A 75 1.70 10.67 -1.09
C ASN A 75 0.59 10.49 -0.03
N PRO A 76 0.82 10.80 1.26
CA PRO A 76 -0.20 10.74 2.29
C PRO A 76 -1.35 11.74 2.07
N ARG A 77 -1.12 12.77 1.24
CA ARG A 77 -2.09 13.81 0.82
C ARG A 77 -2.60 13.58 -0.60
N LYS A 78 -2.72 12.32 -1.05
CA LYS A 78 -3.27 12.04 -2.38
C LYS A 78 -4.75 12.40 -2.51
N TRP A 79 -5.46 12.51 -1.38
CA TRP A 79 -6.83 13.02 -1.32
C TRP A 79 -6.84 14.53 -1.08
N VAL A 80 -7.77 15.25 -1.72
CA VAL A 80 -7.85 16.73 -1.63
C VAL A 80 -8.34 17.20 -0.26
N CYS A 81 -9.22 16.45 0.39
CA CYS A 81 -9.93 16.89 1.60
C CYS A 81 -9.35 16.33 2.90
N VAL A 82 -8.51 15.30 2.81
CA VAL A 82 -8.01 14.51 3.96
C VAL A 82 -6.59 14.03 3.72
N GLU A 83 -5.91 13.71 4.80
CA GLU A 83 -4.52 13.24 4.80
C GLU A 83 -4.39 12.08 5.77
N ALA A 84 -3.57 11.09 5.42
CA ALA A 84 -3.18 10.04 6.35
C ALA A 84 -2.08 10.55 7.29
N ASP A 85 -2.23 10.35 8.59
CA ASP A 85 -1.27 10.76 9.62
C ASP A 85 -0.50 9.59 10.24
N ASP A 86 -0.92 8.35 9.98
CA ASP A 86 -0.24 7.13 10.37
C ASP A 86 0.03 6.23 9.16
N MET A 87 1.25 5.72 9.06
CA MET A 87 1.71 4.93 7.92
C MET A 87 2.84 3.97 8.30
N LEU A 88 2.66 2.70 7.94
CA LEU A 88 3.67 1.66 8.08
C LEU A 88 3.77 0.84 6.80
N VAL A 89 4.96 0.27 6.58
CA VAL A 89 5.17 -0.75 5.54
C VAL A 89 5.77 -1.98 6.21
N THR A 90 5.25 -3.15 5.89
CA THR A 90 5.71 -4.42 6.43
C THR A 90 5.82 -5.46 5.32
N GLY A 91 6.65 -6.49 5.52
CA GLY A 91 6.84 -7.53 4.52
C GLY A 91 6.98 -8.91 5.12
N TYR A 92 6.62 -9.91 4.32
CA TYR A 92 6.77 -11.33 4.61
C TYR A 92 7.06 -12.07 3.31
N ARG A 93 8.20 -12.77 3.23
CA ARG A 93 8.72 -13.42 2.02
C ARG A 93 8.85 -12.46 0.84
N ASP A 94 7.96 -12.56 -0.13
CA ASP A 94 7.91 -11.77 -1.36
C ASP A 94 6.73 -10.78 -1.39
N VAL A 95 5.98 -10.67 -0.29
CA VAL A 95 4.80 -9.79 -0.19
C VAL A 95 5.11 -8.60 0.72
N VAL A 96 4.79 -7.41 0.24
CA VAL A 96 4.85 -6.15 1.00
C VAL A 96 3.45 -5.58 1.16
N MET A 97 3.12 -5.17 2.38
CA MET A 97 1.93 -4.40 2.69
C MET A 97 2.34 -2.98 3.09
N LEU A 98 1.81 -1.98 2.39
CA LEU A 98 1.80 -0.59 2.85
C LEU A 98 0.40 -0.28 3.36
N ILE A 99 0.32 0.31 4.55
CA ILE A 99 -0.93 0.79 5.12
C ILE A 99 -0.74 2.25 5.52
N MET A 100 -1.67 3.10 5.08
CA MET A 100 -1.75 4.49 5.55
C MET A 100 -3.20 4.85 5.86
N LEU A 101 -3.40 5.58 6.95
CA LEU A 101 -4.72 5.98 7.42
C LEU A 101 -4.68 7.24 8.30
N ASP A 102 -5.85 7.84 8.49
CA ASP A 102 -6.12 8.84 9.53
C ASP A 102 -6.48 8.14 10.86
N THR A 103 -5.71 8.43 11.91
CA THR A 103 -5.89 7.85 13.25
C THR A 103 -7.18 8.27 13.95
N SER A 104 -7.90 9.27 13.42
CA SER A 104 -9.22 9.68 13.92
C SER A 104 -10.29 8.58 13.87
N TYR A 105 -10.03 7.49 13.14
CA TYR A 105 -10.92 6.32 13.01
C TYR A 105 -10.73 5.23 14.08
N ASP A 106 -10.02 5.49 15.18
CA ASP A 106 -9.68 4.51 16.24
C ASP A 106 -8.93 3.26 15.71
N LEU A 107 -8.26 3.40 14.58
CA LEU A 107 -7.42 2.39 13.95
C LEU A 107 -6.01 2.94 13.80
N THR A 108 -5.02 2.07 13.89
CA THR A 108 -3.60 2.42 13.69
C THR A 108 -3.00 1.54 12.62
N ALA A 109 -1.94 1.99 11.97
CA ALA A 109 -1.19 1.21 11.01
C ALA A 109 -0.67 -0.08 11.65
N GLN A 110 -0.28 0.00 12.93
CA GLN A 110 0.16 -1.17 13.70
C GLN A 110 -0.93 -2.24 13.84
N SER A 111 -2.19 -1.85 14.03
CA SER A 111 -3.31 -2.80 14.09
C SER A 111 -3.42 -3.64 12.82
N PHE A 112 -3.12 -3.05 11.65
CA PHE A 112 -3.10 -3.77 10.36
C PHE A 112 -1.85 -4.64 10.21
N VAL A 113 -0.68 -4.16 10.64
CA VAL A 113 0.55 -4.98 10.67
C VAL A 113 0.36 -6.23 11.53
N ASP A 114 -0.26 -6.09 12.70
CA ASP A 114 -0.57 -7.21 13.58
C ASP A 114 -1.57 -8.18 12.94
N ALA A 115 -2.58 -7.66 12.23
CA ALA A 115 -3.55 -8.47 11.50
C ALA A 115 -2.91 -9.22 10.33
N PHE A 116 -2.05 -8.55 9.57
CA PHE A 116 -1.24 -9.13 8.50
C PHE A 116 -0.40 -10.29 9.06
N GLY A 117 0.29 -10.08 10.18
CA GLY A 117 1.11 -11.12 10.81
C GLY A 117 0.32 -12.35 11.27
N LYS A 118 -0.96 -12.20 11.65
CA LYS A 118 -1.83 -13.34 11.97
C LYS A 118 -2.19 -14.19 10.75
N VAL A 119 -2.16 -13.60 9.54
CA VAL A 119 -2.50 -14.29 8.29
C VAL A 119 -1.28 -14.93 7.67
N VAL A 120 -0.15 -14.20 7.61
CA VAL A 120 1.05 -14.66 6.87
C VAL A 120 2.11 -15.28 7.78
N GLY A 121 2.10 -14.99 9.08
CA GLY A 121 3.17 -15.30 10.03
C GLY A 121 3.90 -14.04 10.51
N GLU A 122 4.91 -14.19 11.37
CA GLU A 122 5.68 -13.05 11.89
C GLU A 122 6.31 -12.25 10.75
N PRO A 123 6.00 -10.93 10.60
CA PRO A 123 6.59 -10.12 9.55
C PRO A 123 8.10 -10.02 9.71
N GLU A 124 8.83 -10.06 8.59
CA GLU A 124 10.29 -10.02 8.58
C GLU A 124 10.81 -8.61 8.89
N PHE A 125 10.00 -7.59 8.62
CA PHE A 125 10.28 -6.20 8.96
C PHE A 125 8.99 -5.38 9.07
N VAL A 126 9.08 -4.27 9.79
CA VAL A 126 8.10 -3.19 9.85
C VAL A 126 8.88 -1.89 9.83
N ILE A 127 8.59 -1.00 8.89
CA ILE A 127 9.34 0.24 8.67
C ILE A 127 8.46 1.46 8.56
#